data_AF-A0A2T4C6A9-F1
#
_entry.id   AF-A0A2T4C6A9-F1
#
_cell.length_a   1.000
_cell.length_b   1.000
_cell.length_c   1.000
_cell.angle_alpha   90.00
_cell.angle_beta   90.00
_cell.angle_gamma   90.00
#
_symmetry.space_group_name_H-M   'P 1'
#
loop_
_entity.id
_entity.type
_entity.pdbx_description
1 polymer ?
#
loop_
_entity_poly.entity_id
_entity_poly.type
_entity_poly.pdbx_seq_one_letter_code
_entity_poly.pdbx_strand_id
1 'polypeptide(L)'
;MDETARTEYPAMLAHLQPGQAVQTLNDRMKRINKINLEIADWLQERRRVEEQYVQGMRKLAQFKVPNAQSELGVFQLPWSRIIESVERLAQSHQLFADRVGNDVEQPLRNFHQRQDVTNMTNISNNLTTMARELDEARDRSDKLTKKGGKASAQKVDAASSKLEAATQQWESQAPFIFETLQVLDESRVDLLRDLLTQFQTHESDRAQRDTDIAVETLAMMLEISTEREVQAFVQKVTAGKAQLPPRTATRRSAVSQNSGSVPSTPNPTQPPPDDDVSEHNSLPNNEGKPAHEIIRINNFANLERIGPNRIFVHNTSPDQPDQFSLDVSHLSRTATAFSYRVFSEEGEAASLARHAPLLITPAWKPQGDKLGLLLQYQLNPECKWTAPVTLHNVVFVVSYEGRATGAQTKPTGTHLKDKHLVYWRLGDVTLTDAVQKIVCRIVGADGVEPQPGHVEARWEYAVTGNDAVGSGISISRLEASPSKEAVESDPFADENPASSNPSLVEQTWVDVPVTRKLVSGKYEAK
;
A
#
# COMPACT_ATOMS: atom_id res chain seq x y z
N MET A 1 28.23 -17.03 1.58
CA MET A 1 28.31 -17.30 3.02
C MET A 1 29.10 -18.58 3.17
N ASP A 2 30.12 -18.57 4.02
CA ASP A 2 31.04 -19.69 4.21
C ASP A 2 30.29 -20.99 4.48
N GLU A 3 30.64 -22.06 3.76
CA GLU A 3 30.25 -23.44 4.10
C GLU A 3 31.00 -23.84 5.38
N THR A 4 30.53 -23.36 6.53
CA THR A 4 30.90 -23.95 7.81
C THR A 4 30.45 -25.40 7.78
N ALA A 5 31.36 -26.33 8.08
CA ALA A 5 31.03 -27.74 8.21
C ALA A 5 29.83 -27.89 9.18
N ARG A 6 28.73 -28.47 8.69
CA ARG A 6 27.47 -28.64 9.42
C ARG A 6 27.65 -29.71 10.49
N THR A 7 28.10 -29.27 11.65
CA THR A 7 28.60 -30.13 12.73
C THR A 7 27.68 -30.14 13.95
N GLU A 8 26.70 -29.25 13.98
CA GLU A 8 25.79 -29.03 15.11
C GLU A 8 24.87 -30.23 15.34
N TYR A 9 24.24 -30.74 14.27
CA TYR A 9 23.36 -31.90 14.41
C TYR A 9 24.15 -33.19 14.64
N PRO A 10 25.26 -33.46 13.91
CA PRO A 10 26.14 -34.58 14.23
C PRO A 10 26.65 -34.57 15.67
N ALA A 11 26.99 -33.39 16.23
CA ALA A 11 27.49 -33.27 17.60
C ALA A 11 26.49 -33.78 18.66
N MET A 12 25.19 -33.79 18.36
CA MET A 12 24.19 -34.37 19.26
C MET A 12 24.42 -35.87 19.55
N LEU A 13 25.06 -36.60 18.62
CA LEU A 13 25.33 -38.03 18.78
C LEU A 13 26.26 -38.32 19.95
N ALA A 14 27.10 -37.37 20.38
CA ALA A 14 27.93 -37.51 21.58
C ALA A 14 27.11 -37.61 22.88
N HIS A 15 25.84 -37.23 22.84
CA HIS A 15 24.96 -37.14 24.01
C HIS A 15 23.76 -38.10 23.95
N LEU A 16 23.61 -38.88 22.88
CA LEU A 16 22.43 -39.69 22.64
C LEU A 16 22.80 -41.16 22.45
N GLN A 17 22.05 -42.06 23.09
CA GLN A 17 22.10 -43.48 22.74
C GLN A 17 21.51 -43.70 21.34
N PRO A 18 21.89 -44.77 20.61
CA PRO A 18 21.43 -45.02 19.24
C PRO A 18 19.90 -44.96 19.06
N GLY A 19 19.14 -45.63 19.93
CA GLY A 19 17.68 -45.57 19.92
C GLY A 19 17.12 -44.16 20.17
N GLN A 20 17.74 -43.37 21.06
CA GLN A 20 17.36 -41.97 21.31
C GLN A 20 17.67 -41.06 20.13
N ALA A 21 18.79 -41.29 19.44
CA ALA A 21 19.17 -40.55 18.24
C ALA A 21 18.16 -40.77 17.10
N VAL A 22 17.78 -42.03 16.85
CA VAL A 22 16.72 -42.38 15.89
C VAL A 22 15.40 -41.70 16.22
N GLN A 23 14.97 -41.77 17.49
CA GLN A 23 13.73 -41.13 17.93
C GLN A 23 13.77 -39.61 17.70
N THR A 24 14.88 -38.97 18.09
CA THR A 24 15.08 -37.51 17.94
C THR A 24 14.98 -37.09 16.47
N LEU A 25 15.64 -37.83 15.58
CA LEU A 25 15.63 -37.58 14.14
C LEU A 25 14.24 -37.78 13.53
N ASN A 26 13.57 -38.89 13.85
CA ASN A 26 12.21 -39.18 13.38
C ASN A 26 11.19 -38.14 13.84
N ASP A 27 11.26 -37.74 15.11
CA ASP A 27 10.38 -36.71 15.64
C ASP A 27 10.65 -35.35 15.02
N ARG A 28 11.91 -35.03 14.69
CA ARG A 28 12.23 -33.79 13.98
C ARG A 28 11.64 -33.76 12.58
N MET A 29 11.77 -34.84 11.80
CA MET A 29 11.16 -34.92 10.46
C MET A 29 9.63 -34.83 10.51
N LYS A 30 8.99 -35.50 11.48
CA LYS A 30 7.54 -35.37 11.69
C LYS A 30 7.13 -33.93 12.01
N ARG A 31 7.88 -33.25 12.88
CA ARG A 31 7.63 -31.84 13.22
C ARG A 31 7.81 -30.92 12.02
N ILE A 32 8.84 -31.14 11.20
CA ILE A 32 9.07 -30.40 9.95
C ILE A 32 7.83 -30.47 9.05
N ASN A 33 7.33 -31.67 8.79
CA ASN A 33 6.16 -31.84 7.93
C ASN A 33 4.90 -31.23 8.55
N LYS A 34 4.70 -31.43 9.87
CA LYS A 34 3.56 -30.89 10.59
C LYS A 34 3.49 -29.36 10.51
N ILE A 35 4.60 -28.67 10.78
CA ILE A 35 4.65 -27.19 10.75
C ILE A 35 4.31 -26.67 9.34
N ASN A 36 4.88 -27.27 8.28
CA ASN A 36 4.59 -26.84 6.93
C ASN A 36 3.10 -27.01 6.56
N LEU A 37 2.47 -28.12 6.99
CA LEU A 37 1.05 -28.35 6.77
C LEU A 37 0.18 -27.38 7.58
N GLU A 38 0.48 -27.14 8.85
CA GLU A 38 -0.28 -26.19 9.68
C GLU A 38 -0.25 -24.76 9.10
N ILE A 39 0.91 -24.33 8.60
CA ILE A 39 1.03 -23.02 7.93
C ILE A 39 0.27 -23.03 6.60
N ALA A 40 0.37 -24.10 5.80
CA ALA A 40 -0.38 -24.22 4.55
C ALA A 40 -1.91 -24.24 4.78
N ASP A 41 -2.38 -24.88 5.84
CA ASP A 41 -3.81 -24.90 6.21
C ASP A 41 -4.28 -23.49 6.60
N TRP A 42 -3.48 -22.73 7.35
CA TRP A 42 -3.80 -21.33 7.64
C TRP A 42 -3.83 -20.46 6.37
N LEU A 43 -2.88 -20.63 5.45
CA LEU A 43 -2.85 -19.92 4.17
C LEU A 43 -4.05 -20.28 3.28
N GLN A 44 -4.50 -21.53 3.33
CA GLN A 44 -5.70 -21.98 2.63
C GLN A 44 -6.96 -21.28 3.17
N GLU A 45 -7.10 -21.17 4.50
CA GLU A 45 -8.21 -20.43 5.11
C GLU A 45 -8.13 -18.93 4.76
N ARG A 46 -6.93 -18.35 4.80
CA ARG A 46 -6.67 -16.97 4.37
C ARG A 46 -7.10 -16.74 2.92
N ARG A 47 -6.82 -17.68 2.02
CA ARG A 47 -7.25 -17.66 0.61
C ARG A 47 -8.76 -17.80 0.48
N ARG A 48 -9.38 -18.70 1.24
CA ARG A 48 -10.84 -18.89 1.26
C ARG A 48 -11.60 -17.62 1.67
N VAL A 49 -11.08 -16.86 2.63
CA VAL A 49 -11.64 -15.57 3.02
C VAL A 49 -11.63 -14.58 1.84
N GLU A 50 -10.54 -14.55 1.06
CA GLU A 50 -10.48 -13.70 -0.14
C GLU A 50 -11.47 -14.14 -1.20
N GLU A 51 -11.55 -15.43 -1.49
CA GLU A 51 -12.50 -15.97 -2.46
C GLU A 51 -13.96 -15.62 -2.09
N GLN A 52 -14.28 -15.61 -0.79
CA GLN A 52 -15.59 -15.14 -0.29
C GLN A 52 -15.79 -13.64 -0.48
N TYR A 53 -14.77 -12.84 -0.16
CA TYR A 53 -14.81 -11.38 -0.40
C TYR A 53 -15.03 -11.05 -1.87
N VAL A 54 -14.29 -11.72 -2.78
CA VAL A 54 -14.44 -11.58 -4.23
C VAL A 54 -15.86 -11.91 -4.68
N GLN A 55 -16.47 -12.99 -4.17
CA GLN A 55 -17.86 -13.32 -4.47
C GLN A 55 -18.83 -12.24 -3.99
N GLY A 56 -18.60 -11.66 -2.80
CA GLY A 56 -19.38 -10.55 -2.28
C GLY A 56 -19.28 -9.30 -3.17
N MET A 57 -18.07 -8.94 -3.58
CA MET A 57 -17.81 -7.80 -4.46
C MET A 57 -18.44 -7.97 -5.84
N ARG A 58 -18.35 -9.17 -6.45
CA ARG A 58 -19.01 -9.45 -7.74
C ARG A 58 -20.53 -9.38 -7.65
N LYS A 59 -21.13 -9.84 -6.53
CA LYS A 59 -22.57 -9.66 -6.29
C LYS A 59 -22.94 -8.18 -6.16
N LEU A 60 -22.12 -7.40 -5.46
CA LEU A 60 -22.33 -5.95 -5.33
C LEU A 60 -22.22 -5.24 -6.69
N ALA A 61 -21.24 -5.59 -7.52
CA ALA A 61 -21.08 -5.02 -8.86
C ALA A 61 -22.27 -5.31 -9.79
N GLN A 62 -22.98 -6.42 -9.55
CA GLN A 62 -24.21 -6.77 -10.27
C GLN A 62 -25.46 -6.05 -9.73
N PHE A 63 -25.40 -5.48 -8.53
CA PHE A 63 -26.48 -4.69 -7.93
C PHE A 63 -26.52 -3.29 -8.54
N LYS A 64 -27.11 -3.18 -9.74
CA LYS A 64 -27.14 -1.95 -10.54
C LYS A 64 -28.26 -1.00 -10.10
N VAL A 65 -28.12 -0.44 -8.90
CA VAL A 65 -28.98 0.64 -8.38
C VAL A 65 -28.10 1.79 -7.90
N PRO A 66 -28.35 3.06 -8.28
CA PRO A 66 -29.36 3.52 -9.24
C PRO A 66 -29.17 2.96 -10.66
N ASN A 67 -30.24 2.89 -11.43
CA ASN A 67 -30.28 2.22 -12.73
C ASN A 67 -30.45 3.23 -13.89
N ALA A 68 -30.57 2.76 -15.13
CA ALA A 68 -30.67 3.61 -16.31
C ALA A 68 -31.88 4.56 -16.31
N GLN A 69 -32.92 4.30 -15.50
CA GLN A 69 -34.11 5.15 -15.36
C GLN A 69 -33.93 6.24 -14.30
N SER A 70 -32.87 6.20 -13.50
CA SER A 70 -32.67 7.12 -12.38
C SER A 70 -32.18 8.52 -12.79
N GLU A 71 -31.98 8.78 -14.09
CA GLU A 71 -31.54 10.06 -14.67
C GLU A 71 -30.48 10.80 -13.84
N LEU A 72 -29.29 10.20 -13.68
CA LEU A 72 -28.24 10.72 -12.77
C LEU A 72 -27.53 11.99 -13.24
N GLY A 73 -27.86 12.52 -14.42
CA GLY A 73 -27.24 13.73 -14.96
C GLY A 73 -25.71 13.63 -15.03
N VAL A 74 -25.02 14.65 -14.51
CA VAL A 74 -23.55 14.68 -14.43
C VAL A 74 -22.93 13.53 -13.61
N PHE A 75 -23.71 12.85 -12.76
CA PHE A 75 -23.24 11.72 -11.96
C PHE A 75 -23.26 10.39 -12.71
N GLN A 76 -23.82 10.32 -13.93
CA GLN A 76 -23.96 9.04 -14.65
C GLN A 76 -22.61 8.33 -14.88
N LEU A 77 -21.61 9.06 -15.35
CA LEU A 77 -20.26 8.51 -15.61
C LEU A 77 -19.48 8.25 -14.31
N PRO A 78 -19.41 9.19 -13.34
CA PRO A 78 -18.89 8.94 -12.00
C PRO A 78 -19.48 7.69 -11.33
N TRP A 79 -20.80 7.54 -11.35
CA TRP A 79 -21.48 6.39 -10.75
C TRP A 79 -21.12 5.07 -11.44
N SER A 80 -21.08 5.08 -12.78
CA SER A 80 -20.63 3.91 -13.54
C SER A 80 -19.20 3.51 -13.19
N ARG A 81 -18.33 4.49 -12.94
CA ARG A 81 -16.95 4.26 -12.49
C ARG A 81 -16.88 3.63 -11.09
N ILE A 82 -17.74 4.04 -10.16
CA ILE A 82 -17.84 3.44 -8.83
C ILE A 82 -18.22 1.95 -8.94
N ILE A 83 -19.20 1.61 -9.79
CA ILE A 83 -19.57 0.21 -10.01
C ILE A 83 -18.41 -0.59 -10.63
N GLU A 84 -17.71 -0.01 -11.60
CA GLU A 84 -16.54 -0.63 -12.23
C GLU A 84 -15.40 -0.85 -11.22
N SER A 85 -15.17 0.09 -10.30
CA SER A 85 -14.11 -0.02 -9.30
C SER A 85 -14.34 -1.19 -8.34
N VAL A 86 -15.60 -1.51 -8.00
CA VAL A 86 -15.97 -2.70 -7.22
C VAL A 86 -15.55 -3.98 -7.93
N GLU A 87 -15.78 -4.09 -9.24
CA GLU A 87 -15.34 -5.25 -10.03
C GLU A 87 -13.81 -5.33 -10.11
N ARG A 88 -13.12 -4.19 -10.25
CA ARG A 88 -11.65 -4.15 -10.24
C ARG A 88 -11.06 -4.55 -8.89
N LEU A 89 -11.68 -4.17 -7.78
CA LEU A 89 -11.30 -4.64 -6.44
C LEU A 89 -11.48 -6.17 -6.33
N ALA A 90 -12.59 -6.70 -6.83
CA ALA A 90 -12.80 -8.15 -6.89
C ALA A 90 -11.69 -8.86 -7.69
N GLN A 91 -11.26 -8.30 -8.81
CA GLN A 91 -10.15 -8.85 -9.61
C GLN A 91 -8.80 -8.75 -8.89
N SER A 92 -8.52 -7.64 -8.21
CA SER A 92 -7.29 -7.44 -7.42
C SER A 92 -7.15 -8.48 -6.32
N HIS A 93 -8.24 -8.74 -5.59
CA HIS A 93 -8.32 -9.75 -4.53
C HIS A 93 -8.30 -11.17 -5.07
N GLN A 94 -8.95 -11.45 -6.21
CA GLN A 94 -8.87 -12.77 -6.87
C GLN A 94 -7.43 -13.10 -7.26
N LEU A 95 -6.73 -12.15 -7.90
CA LEU A 95 -5.33 -12.34 -8.28
C LEU A 95 -4.45 -12.61 -7.04
N PHE A 96 -4.70 -11.91 -5.93
CA PHE A 96 -3.99 -12.17 -4.67
C PHE A 96 -4.28 -13.58 -4.14
N ALA A 97 -5.54 -14.00 -4.10
CA ALA A 97 -5.93 -15.35 -3.69
C ALA A 97 -5.23 -16.44 -4.53
N ASP A 98 -5.21 -16.27 -5.85
CA ASP A 98 -4.56 -17.19 -6.78
C ASP A 98 -3.04 -17.26 -6.54
N ARG A 99 -2.40 -16.11 -6.27
CA ARG A 99 -0.96 -16.02 -5.96
C ARG A 99 -0.61 -16.67 -4.62
N VAL A 100 -1.41 -16.43 -3.58
CA VAL A 100 -1.24 -17.11 -2.28
C VAL A 100 -1.34 -18.63 -2.44
N GLY A 101 -2.32 -19.12 -3.21
CA GLY A 101 -2.48 -20.54 -3.48
C GLY A 101 -1.28 -21.14 -4.22
N ASN A 102 -0.93 -20.57 -5.38
CA ASN A 102 0.07 -21.17 -6.27
C ASN A 102 1.50 -20.97 -5.79
N ASP A 103 1.83 -19.77 -5.32
CA ASP A 103 3.21 -19.35 -5.11
C ASP A 103 3.66 -19.58 -3.65
N VAL A 104 2.73 -19.82 -2.70
CA VAL A 104 3.03 -19.94 -1.26
C VAL A 104 2.47 -21.21 -0.63
N GLU A 105 1.14 -21.42 -0.71
CA GLU A 105 0.45 -22.56 -0.08
C GLU A 105 0.91 -23.91 -0.66
N GLN A 106 0.88 -24.04 -1.99
CA GLN A 106 1.21 -25.30 -2.67
C GLN A 106 2.67 -25.76 -2.46
N PRO A 107 3.70 -24.89 -2.55
CA PRO A 107 5.07 -25.27 -2.23
C PRO A 107 5.25 -25.82 -0.80
N LEU A 108 4.57 -25.24 0.19
CA LEU A 108 4.61 -25.75 1.57
C LEU A 108 3.92 -27.11 1.70
N ARG A 109 2.72 -27.25 1.10
CA ARG A 109 1.96 -28.50 1.15
C ARG A 109 2.68 -29.66 0.47
N ASN A 110 3.37 -29.37 -0.63
CA ASN A 110 4.11 -30.35 -1.43
C ASN A 110 5.57 -30.52 -0.98
N PHE A 111 5.99 -29.90 0.14
CA PHE A 111 7.36 -30.01 0.64
C PHE A 111 7.81 -31.46 0.81
N HIS A 112 6.93 -32.33 1.30
CA HIS A 112 7.20 -33.76 1.50
C HIS A 112 7.53 -34.53 0.20
N GLN A 113 7.16 -34.00 -0.96
CA GLN A 113 7.40 -34.62 -2.27
C GLN A 113 8.77 -34.25 -2.83
N ARG A 114 9.51 -33.34 -2.19
CA ARG A 114 10.87 -33.00 -2.62
C ARG A 114 11.78 -34.23 -2.52
N GLN A 115 12.70 -34.33 -3.47
CA GLN A 115 13.59 -35.49 -3.59
C GLN A 115 14.49 -35.64 -2.36
N ASP A 116 14.98 -34.54 -1.80
CA ASP A 116 15.79 -34.52 -0.57
C ASP A 116 15.03 -35.01 0.67
N VAL A 117 13.76 -34.64 0.83
CA VAL A 117 12.90 -35.16 1.92
C VAL A 117 12.66 -36.66 1.77
N THR A 118 12.38 -37.11 0.54
CA THR A 118 12.19 -38.53 0.24
C THR A 118 13.46 -39.34 0.52
N ASN A 119 14.62 -38.82 0.09
CA ASN A 119 15.92 -39.41 0.37
C ASN A 119 16.20 -39.46 1.88
N MET A 120 15.93 -38.37 2.62
CA MET A 120 16.10 -38.33 4.07
C MET A 120 15.23 -39.38 4.79
N THR A 121 14.01 -39.59 4.33
CA THR A 121 13.11 -40.62 4.87
C THR A 121 13.69 -42.03 4.68
N ASN A 122 14.25 -42.32 3.50
CA ASN A 122 14.92 -43.60 3.23
C ASN A 122 16.15 -43.80 4.12
N ILE A 123 16.97 -42.76 4.26
CA ILE A 123 18.19 -42.80 5.07
C ILE A 123 17.85 -42.91 6.57
N SER A 124 16.75 -42.31 7.04
CA SER A 124 16.27 -42.50 8.41
C SER A 124 15.84 -43.94 8.71
N ASN A 125 15.20 -44.60 7.75
CA ASN A 125 14.84 -46.02 7.90
C ASN A 125 16.10 -46.90 8.04
N ASN A 126 17.16 -46.59 7.29
CA ASN A 126 18.46 -47.25 7.45
C ASN A 126 19.05 -46.99 8.86
N LEU A 127 19.04 -45.74 9.34
CA LEU A 127 19.49 -45.40 10.70
C LEU A 127 18.74 -46.19 11.77
N THR A 128 17.42 -46.35 11.61
CA THR A 128 16.57 -47.14 12.52
C THR A 128 17.01 -48.61 12.58
N THR A 129 17.32 -49.21 11.42
CA THR A 129 17.85 -50.58 11.36
C THR A 129 19.22 -50.69 12.02
N MET A 130 20.13 -49.76 11.72
CA MET A 130 21.48 -49.74 12.31
C MET A 130 21.46 -49.61 13.84
N ALA A 131 20.61 -48.74 14.39
CA ALA A 131 20.45 -48.60 15.84
C ALA A 131 19.95 -49.91 16.48
N ARG A 132 18.96 -50.56 15.85
CA ARG A 132 18.41 -51.83 16.37
C ARG A 132 19.46 -52.94 16.36
N GLU A 133 20.23 -53.07 15.28
CA GLU A 133 21.30 -54.06 15.17
C GLU A 133 22.41 -53.83 16.21
N LEU A 134 22.76 -52.56 16.45
CA LEU A 134 23.74 -52.18 17.48
C LEU A 134 23.23 -52.50 18.89
N ASP A 135 21.99 -52.15 19.21
CA ASP A 135 21.37 -52.45 20.51
C ASP A 135 21.28 -53.97 20.74
N GLU A 136 20.86 -54.75 19.73
CA GLU A 136 20.83 -56.22 19.79
C GLU A 136 22.23 -56.83 19.99
N ALA A 137 23.25 -56.32 19.31
CA ALA A 137 24.64 -56.77 19.46
C ALA A 137 25.18 -56.46 20.87
N ARG A 138 24.87 -55.27 21.39
CA ARG A 138 25.27 -54.82 22.73
C ARG A 138 24.62 -55.67 23.81
N ASP A 139 23.31 -55.88 23.71
CA ASP A 139 22.53 -56.77 24.59
C ASP A 139 23.10 -58.19 24.63
N ARG A 140 23.47 -58.73 23.46
CA ARG A 140 24.01 -60.09 23.34
C ARG A 140 25.40 -60.21 23.96
N SER A 141 26.25 -59.21 23.75
CA SER A 141 27.57 -59.10 24.39
C SER A 141 27.42 -59.03 25.91
N ASP A 142 26.59 -58.12 26.43
CA ASP A 142 26.35 -57.95 27.87
C ASP A 142 25.81 -59.22 28.54
N LYS A 143 24.87 -59.92 27.88
CA LYS A 143 24.33 -61.20 28.37
C LYS A 143 25.40 -62.30 28.45
N LEU A 144 26.34 -62.34 27.51
CA LEU A 144 27.43 -63.33 27.51
C LEU A 144 28.53 -62.96 28.51
N THR A 145 28.87 -61.68 28.61
CA THR A 145 29.81 -61.16 29.62
C THR A 145 29.32 -61.42 31.04
N LYS A 146 28.02 -61.20 31.31
CA LYS A 146 27.40 -61.53 32.62
C LYS A 146 27.44 -63.01 32.98
N LYS A 147 27.52 -63.92 31.99
CA LYS A 147 27.65 -65.37 32.23
C LYS A 147 29.08 -65.77 32.62
N GLY A 148 30.06 -64.88 32.48
CA GLY A 148 31.45 -65.12 32.86
C GLY A 148 32.03 -66.40 32.27
N GLY A 149 32.83 -67.13 33.05
CA GLY A 149 33.46 -68.39 32.62
C GLY A 149 32.50 -69.55 32.28
N LYS A 150 31.18 -69.37 32.44
CA LYS A 150 30.17 -70.36 31.99
C LYS A 150 29.79 -70.20 30.52
N ALA A 151 30.18 -69.10 29.88
CA ALA A 151 29.96 -68.88 28.44
C ALA A 151 31.11 -69.46 27.60
N SER A 152 30.77 -70.03 26.44
CA SER A 152 31.77 -70.51 25.48
C SER A 152 32.63 -69.36 24.96
N ALA A 153 33.96 -69.45 25.08
CA ALA A 153 34.91 -68.44 24.60
C ALA A 153 34.64 -68.03 23.14
N GLN A 154 34.46 -69.00 22.24
CA GLN A 154 34.13 -68.75 20.84
C GLN A 154 32.84 -67.94 20.63
N LYS A 155 31.84 -68.08 21.51
CA LYS A 155 30.58 -67.32 21.44
C LYS A 155 30.75 -65.89 21.97
N VAL A 156 31.63 -65.69 22.96
CA VAL A 156 32.00 -64.38 23.48
C VAL A 156 32.76 -63.60 22.42
N ASP A 157 33.77 -64.20 21.79
CA ASP A 157 34.56 -63.56 20.72
C ASP A 157 33.69 -63.17 19.52
N ALA A 158 32.81 -64.07 19.07
CA ALA A 158 31.89 -63.77 17.97
C ALA A 158 30.90 -62.64 18.30
N ALA A 159 30.42 -62.56 19.55
CA ALA A 159 29.54 -61.48 19.99
C ALA A 159 30.29 -60.14 20.10
N SER A 160 31.54 -60.16 20.59
CA SER A 160 32.41 -58.98 20.65
C SER A 160 32.72 -58.43 19.25
N SER A 161 33.11 -59.30 18.31
CA SER A 161 33.39 -58.90 16.93
C SER A 161 32.15 -58.33 16.24
N LYS A 162 30.96 -58.91 16.47
CA LYS A 162 29.70 -58.37 15.93
C LYS A 162 29.36 -56.99 16.53
N LEU A 163 29.59 -56.79 17.82
CA LEU A 163 29.37 -55.50 18.48
C LEU A 163 30.32 -54.43 17.93
N GLU A 164 31.60 -54.75 17.75
CA GLU A 164 32.59 -53.84 17.19
C GLU A 164 32.23 -53.43 15.76
N ALA A 165 31.84 -54.39 14.90
CA ALA A 165 31.40 -54.11 13.54
C ALA A 165 30.16 -53.20 13.49
N ALA A 166 29.15 -53.47 14.33
CA ALA A 166 27.96 -52.64 14.41
C ALA A 166 28.26 -51.23 14.95
N THR A 167 29.19 -51.11 15.90
CA THR A 167 29.64 -49.84 16.46
C THR A 167 30.35 -49.00 15.40
N GLN A 168 31.28 -49.61 14.65
CA GLN A 168 32.00 -48.94 13.57
C GLN A 168 31.06 -48.47 12.45
N GLN A 169 30.05 -49.29 12.11
CA GLN A 169 29.03 -48.91 11.12
C GLN A 169 28.20 -47.71 11.62
N TRP A 170 27.83 -47.69 12.89
CA TRP A 170 27.12 -46.56 13.49
C TRP A 170 27.97 -45.28 13.49
N GLU A 171 29.21 -45.36 13.99
CA GLU A 171 30.12 -44.21 14.08
C GLU A 171 30.48 -43.61 12.72
N SER A 172 30.48 -44.43 11.66
CA SER A 172 30.75 -43.96 10.29
C SER A 172 29.54 -43.36 9.59
N GLN A 173 28.33 -43.92 9.76
CA GLN A 173 27.15 -43.46 9.01
C GLN A 173 26.29 -42.45 9.79
N ALA A 174 26.11 -42.59 11.10
CA ALA A 174 25.20 -41.75 11.85
C ALA A 174 25.52 -40.24 11.75
N PRO A 175 26.79 -39.79 11.82
CA PRO A 175 27.13 -38.37 11.65
C PRO A 175 26.65 -37.80 10.32
N PHE A 176 26.90 -38.52 9.21
CA PHE A 176 26.47 -38.11 7.87
C PHE A 176 24.94 -37.99 7.73
N ILE A 177 24.20 -38.88 8.39
CA ILE A 177 22.73 -38.84 8.40
C ILE A 177 22.22 -37.60 9.14
N PHE A 178 22.83 -37.27 10.28
CA PHE A 178 22.48 -36.06 11.04
C PHE A 178 22.91 -34.77 10.33
N GLU A 179 24.02 -34.79 9.60
CA GLU A 179 24.42 -33.70 8.71
C GLU A 179 23.38 -33.50 7.59
N THR A 180 22.92 -34.59 6.97
CA THR A 180 21.87 -34.54 5.94
C THR A 180 20.55 -33.97 6.50
N LEU A 181 20.18 -34.35 7.73
CA LEU A 181 19.03 -33.75 8.43
C LEU A 181 19.22 -32.25 8.63
N GLN A 182 20.42 -31.81 9.01
CA GLN A 182 20.71 -30.39 9.22
C GLN A 182 20.55 -29.59 7.93
N VAL A 183 21.12 -30.09 6.83
CA VAL A 183 20.97 -29.49 5.49
C VAL A 183 19.49 -29.35 5.12
N LEU A 184 18.70 -30.41 5.35
CA LEU A 184 17.28 -30.40 5.03
C LEU A 184 16.51 -29.37 5.85
N ASP A 185 16.82 -29.27 7.14
CA ASP A 185 16.13 -28.36 8.06
C ASP A 185 16.49 -26.90 7.79
N GLU A 186 17.76 -26.61 7.50
CA GLU A 186 18.21 -25.30 7.01
C GLU A 186 17.47 -24.91 5.73
N SER A 187 17.44 -25.80 4.73
CA SER A 187 16.72 -25.58 3.46
C SER A 187 15.22 -25.33 3.68
N ARG A 188 14.60 -26.01 4.65
CA ARG A 188 13.21 -25.78 5.03
C ARG A 188 13.01 -24.39 5.63
N VAL A 189 13.88 -23.96 6.56
CA VAL A 189 13.78 -22.63 7.17
C VAL A 189 13.92 -21.55 6.11
N ASP A 190 14.89 -21.68 5.22
CA ASP A 190 15.13 -20.74 4.14
C ASP A 190 13.92 -20.67 3.20
N LEU A 191 13.40 -21.83 2.76
CA LEU A 191 12.18 -21.87 1.95
C LEU A 191 11.01 -21.19 2.65
N LEU A 192 10.76 -21.48 3.93
CA LEU A 192 9.64 -20.88 4.66
C LEU A 192 9.80 -19.36 4.75
N ARG A 193 11.01 -18.86 5.00
CA ARG A 193 11.30 -17.42 5.02
C ARG A 193 11.01 -16.79 3.65
N ASP A 194 11.45 -17.43 2.57
CA ASP A 194 11.26 -16.92 1.21
C ASP A 194 9.77 -16.88 0.83
N LEU A 195 9.03 -17.95 1.12
CA LEU A 195 7.59 -18.05 0.83
C LEU A 195 6.77 -17.05 1.66
N LEU A 196 7.07 -16.86 2.95
CA LEU A 196 6.37 -15.88 3.78
C LEU A 196 6.73 -14.43 3.38
N THR A 197 7.95 -14.19 2.91
CA THR A 197 8.33 -12.89 2.34
C THR A 197 7.58 -12.63 1.04
N GLN A 198 7.43 -13.66 0.20
CA GLN A 198 6.64 -13.58 -1.03
C GLN A 198 5.15 -13.33 -0.73
N PHE A 199 4.59 -13.99 0.29
CA PHE A 199 3.23 -13.72 0.76
C PHE A 199 3.04 -12.24 1.13
N GLN A 200 3.96 -11.66 1.90
CA GLN A 200 3.91 -10.23 2.26
C GLN A 200 4.08 -9.31 1.05
N THR A 201 4.89 -9.70 0.06
CA THR A 201 5.04 -8.96 -1.19
C THR A 201 3.72 -8.94 -1.97
N HIS A 202 3.06 -10.09 -2.12
CA HIS A 202 1.75 -10.18 -2.75
C HIS A 202 0.68 -9.37 -1.99
N GLU A 203 0.78 -9.32 -0.67
CA GLU A 203 -0.10 -8.52 0.19
C GLU A 203 0.05 -7.01 -0.10
N SER A 204 1.30 -6.53 -0.13
CA SER A 204 1.65 -5.15 -0.49
C SER A 204 1.21 -4.80 -1.91
N ASP A 205 1.46 -5.67 -2.89
CA ASP A 205 1.09 -5.44 -4.29
C ASP A 205 -0.44 -5.30 -4.45
N ARG A 206 -1.21 -6.10 -3.71
CA ARG A 206 -2.68 -6.01 -3.70
C ARG A 206 -3.16 -4.71 -3.06
N ALA A 207 -2.62 -4.33 -1.90
CA ALA A 207 -2.95 -3.07 -1.25
C ALA A 207 -2.62 -1.85 -2.15
N GLN A 208 -1.51 -1.90 -2.89
CA GLN A 208 -1.16 -0.86 -3.85
C GLN A 208 -2.16 -0.79 -5.00
N ARG A 209 -2.54 -1.92 -5.61
CA ARG A 209 -3.57 -1.95 -6.66
C ARG A 209 -4.90 -1.38 -6.17
N ASP A 210 -5.31 -1.73 -4.96
CA ASP A 210 -6.57 -1.24 -4.39
C ASP A 210 -6.52 0.28 -4.17
N THR A 211 -5.36 0.80 -3.74
CA THR A 211 -5.10 2.24 -3.63
C THR A 211 -5.18 2.91 -4.99
N ASP A 212 -4.56 2.36 -6.02
CA ASP A 212 -4.59 2.90 -7.39
C ASP A 212 -6.03 2.94 -7.94
N ILE A 213 -6.81 1.87 -7.70
CA ILE A 213 -8.23 1.81 -8.07
C ILE A 213 -9.02 2.93 -7.36
N ALA A 214 -8.79 3.15 -6.06
CA ALA A 214 -9.46 4.18 -5.29
C ALA A 214 -9.10 5.59 -5.78
N VAL A 215 -7.82 5.85 -6.04
CA VAL A 215 -7.32 7.14 -6.57
C VAL A 215 -7.93 7.45 -7.95
N GLU A 216 -7.94 6.47 -8.86
CA GLU A 216 -8.55 6.65 -10.18
C GLU A 216 -10.07 6.88 -10.12
N THR A 217 -10.75 6.28 -9.13
CA THR A 217 -12.19 6.48 -8.93
C THR A 217 -12.46 7.87 -8.34
N LEU A 218 -11.63 8.31 -7.40
CA LEU A 218 -11.70 9.65 -6.81
C LEU A 218 -11.53 10.75 -7.86
N ALA A 219 -10.59 10.59 -8.79
CA ALA A 219 -10.38 11.56 -9.88
C ALA A 219 -11.69 11.84 -10.65
N MET A 220 -12.44 10.79 -11.02
CA MET A 220 -13.72 10.93 -11.70
C MET A 220 -14.80 11.66 -10.88
N MET A 221 -14.73 11.63 -9.54
CA MET A 221 -15.64 12.41 -8.70
C MET A 221 -15.32 13.89 -8.75
N LEU A 222 -14.06 14.24 -9.01
CA LEU A 222 -13.65 15.62 -9.14
C LEU A 222 -14.28 16.20 -10.43
N GLU A 223 -14.30 15.52 -11.56
CA GLU A 223 -14.86 16.10 -12.81
C GLU A 223 -16.36 16.47 -12.82
N ILE A 224 -17.07 16.17 -11.73
CA ILE A 224 -18.46 16.56 -11.55
C ILE A 224 -18.55 18.08 -11.49
N SER A 225 -19.33 18.65 -12.42
CA SER A 225 -19.60 20.09 -12.51
C SER A 225 -21.07 20.37 -12.24
N THR A 226 -21.33 21.11 -11.15
CA THR A 226 -22.67 21.59 -10.81
C THR A 226 -23.24 22.52 -11.87
N GLU A 227 -22.39 23.37 -12.46
CA GLU A 227 -22.83 24.28 -13.53
C GLU A 227 -23.32 23.50 -14.75
N ARG A 228 -22.59 22.47 -15.16
CA ARG A 228 -22.98 21.60 -16.28
C ARG A 228 -24.32 20.92 -16.01
N GLU A 229 -24.59 20.49 -14.79
CA GLU A 229 -25.88 19.89 -14.40
C GLU A 229 -27.02 20.90 -14.56
N VAL A 230 -26.87 22.10 -14.01
CA VAL A 230 -27.89 23.15 -14.09
C VAL A 230 -28.17 23.53 -15.55
N GLN A 231 -27.12 23.73 -16.35
CA GLN A 231 -27.26 24.05 -17.77
C GLN A 231 -27.92 22.92 -18.55
N ALA A 232 -27.52 21.66 -18.31
CA ALA A 232 -28.10 20.49 -18.96
C ALA A 232 -29.61 20.36 -18.65
N PHE A 233 -30.00 20.59 -17.40
CA PHE A 233 -31.42 20.57 -17.01
C PHE A 233 -32.21 21.70 -17.68
N VAL A 234 -31.70 22.94 -17.64
CA VAL A 234 -32.35 24.09 -18.31
C VAL A 234 -32.52 23.81 -19.81
N GLN A 235 -31.47 23.33 -20.48
CA GLN A 235 -31.53 22.96 -21.91
C GLN A 235 -32.57 21.86 -22.16
N LYS A 236 -32.57 20.79 -21.35
CA LYS A 236 -33.56 19.69 -21.47
C LYS A 236 -35.00 20.19 -21.37
N VAL A 237 -35.28 21.14 -20.48
CA VAL A 237 -36.64 21.67 -20.24
C VAL A 237 -37.06 22.71 -21.28
N THR A 238 -36.12 23.52 -21.77
CA THR A 238 -36.39 24.66 -22.67
C THR A 238 -36.21 24.34 -24.15
N ALA A 239 -35.54 23.23 -24.49
CA ALA A 239 -35.37 22.78 -25.86
C ALA A 239 -36.72 22.71 -26.60
N GLY A 240 -36.81 23.42 -27.73
CA GLY A 240 -38.01 23.46 -28.56
C GLY A 240 -39.18 24.32 -28.04
N LYS A 241 -39.02 25.03 -26.91
CA LYS A 241 -40.05 25.94 -26.37
C LYS A 241 -39.74 27.40 -26.70
N ALA A 242 -40.72 28.11 -27.25
CA ALA A 242 -40.62 29.56 -27.45
C ALA A 242 -40.67 30.30 -26.10
N GLN A 243 -39.87 31.35 -25.96
CA GLN A 243 -39.85 32.16 -24.74
C GLN A 243 -41.18 32.89 -24.60
N LEU A 244 -41.90 32.67 -23.49
CA LEU A 244 -43.15 33.35 -23.21
C LEU A 244 -42.89 34.85 -22.99
N PRO A 245 -43.74 35.75 -23.54
CA PRO A 245 -43.56 37.18 -23.36
C PRO A 245 -43.65 37.55 -21.86
N PRO A 246 -42.87 38.54 -21.40
CA PRO A 246 -42.90 38.97 -20.02
C PRO A 246 -44.32 39.46 -19.67
N ARG A 247 -44.92 38.87 -18.63
CA ARG A 247 -46.22 39.32 -18.11
C ARG A 247 -46.05 40.75 -17.61
N THR A 248 -46.44 41.73 -18.41
CA THR A 248 -46.65 43.11 -17.94
C THR A 248 -47.73 43.08 -16.87
N ALA A 249 -47.33 43.40 -15.64
CA ALA A 249 -48.26 43.60 -14.53
C ALA A 249 -49.06 44.89 -14.78
N THR A 250 -50.15 44.80 -15.53
CA THR A 250 -51.15 45.87 -15.61
C THR A 250 -51.96 45.88 -14.33
N ARG A 251 -51.59 46.80 -13.42
CA ARG A 251 -52.54 47.41 -12.49
C ARG A 251 -53.72 47.97 -13.31
N ARG A 252 -54.95 47.57 -12.98
CA ARG A 252 -56.14 48.42 -13.10
C ARG A 252 -57.21 48.00 -12.10
N SER A 253 -57.49 48.93 -11.21
CA SER A 253 -58.58 48.97 -10.24
C SER A 253 -59.92 49.31 -10.91
N ALA A 254 -61.02 48.75 -10.39
CA ALA A 254 -62.37 49.32 -10.19
C ALA A 254 -63.36 48.14 -10.02
N VAL A 255 -63.74 47.74 -8.80
CA VAL A 255 -64.86 48.26 -7.97
C VAL A 255 -66.24 48.07 -8.64
N SER A 256 -67.07 47.13 -8.13
CA SER A 256 -68.12 47.46 -7.14
C SER A 256 -68.97 46.23 -6.69
N GLN A 257 -69.04 46.05 -5.36
CA GLN A 257 -70.19 45.68 -4.47
C GLN A 257 -70.98 44.38 -4.76
N ASN A 258 -71.41 43.55 -3.81
CA ASN A 258 -71.72 43.60 -2.36
C ASN A 258 -71.73 42.12 -1.89
N SER A 259 -71.56 41.67 -0.64
CA SER A 259 -72.09 42.11 0.66
C SER A 259 -71.56 41.23 1.81
N GLY A 260 -71.23 41.87 2.97
CA GLY A 260 -71.21 41.34 4.35
C GLY A 260 -70.15 40.27 4.71
N SER A 261 -69.43 40.26 5.82
CA SER A 261 -69.38 41.05 7.06
C SER A 261 -68.10 40.64 7.82
N VAL A 262 -67.35 41.60 8.38
CA VAL A 262 -66.21 41.45 9.33
C VAL A 262 -66.77 41.34 10.78
N PRO A 263 -66.00 41.10 11.88
CA PRO A 263 -64.53 40.95 12.05
C PRO A 263 -64.10 39.72 12.89
N SER A 264 -62.82 39.28 12.95
CA SER A 264 -61.79 39.83 13.85
C SER A 264 -60.47 39.05 13.71
N THR A 265 -59.33 39.73 13.82
CA THR A 265 -57.96 39.20 14.03
C THR A 265 -57.78 38.68 15.47
N PRO A 266 -56.82 37.76 15.79
CA PRO A 266 -55.40 38.13 15.92
C PRO A 266 -54.39 37.10 15.37
N ASN A 267 -53.13 37.55 15.35
CA ASN A 267 -51.88 36.92 14.91
C ASN A 267 -51.37 35.86 15.95
N PRO A 268 -50.11 35.35 15.89
CA PRO A 268 -49.64 34.12 15.23
C PRO A 268 -49.11 33.04 16.23
N THR A 269 -48.41 32.02 15.69
CA THR A 269 -47.39 31.12 16.29
C THR A 269 -47.84 29.76 16.89
N GLN A 270 -47.56 28.65 16.19
CA GLN A 270 -46.87 27.45 16.74
C GLN A 270 -46.58 26.38 15.64
N PRO A 271 -45.39 25.76 15.61
CA PRO A 271 -45.10 24.54 14.83
C PRO A 271 -45.49 23.24 15.58
N PRO A 272 -45.64 22.09 14.89
CA PRO A 272 -45.99 20.80 15.49
C PRO A 272 -44.76 20.02 16.02
N PRO A 273 -44.96 18.92 16.78
CA PRO A 273 -44.17 18.59 17.96
C PRO A 273 -43.02 17.59 17.74
N ASP A 274 -42.10 17.61 18.71
CA ASP A 274 -41.03 16.66 18.97
C ASP A 274 -41.56 15.27 19.36
N ASP A 275 -40.90 14.22 18.85
CA ASP A 275 -40.89 12.89 19.46
C ASP A 275 -39.47 12.60 19.97
N ASP A 276 -39.43 12.40 21.29
CA ASP A 276 -38.28 12.12 22.15
C ASP A 276 -38.04 10.59 22.18
N VAL A 277 -36.84 10.15 21.82
CA VAL A 277 -36.29 8.87 22.31
C VAL A 277 -34.83 9.08 22.69
N SER A 278 -34.65 9.27 23.98
CA SER A 278 -33.37 9.28 24.69
C SER A 278 -32.73 7.88 24.73
N GLU A 279 -31.44 7.79 24.40
CA GLU A 279 -30.56 6.75 24.96
C GLU A 279 -29.28 7.41 25.50
N HIS A 280 -29.21 7.44 26.83
CA HIS A 280 -28.06 7.85 27.62
C HIS A 280 -27.14 6.63 27.75
N ASN A 281 -25.88 6.73 27.34
CA ASN A 281 -24.84 5.91 27.92
C ASN A 281 -23.53 6.71 28.02
N SER A 282 -23.20 7.06 29.25
CA SER A 282 -22.10 7.91 29.66
C SER A 282 -21.07 7.07 30.42
N LEU A 283 -19.82 7.06 29.95
CA LEU A 283 -18.60 6.64 30.65
C LEU A 283 -17.37 7.22 29.90
N PRO A 284 -16.19 7.35 30.54
CA PRO A 284 -15.85 8.37 31.53
C PRO A 284 -14.73 9.31 31.02
N ASN A 285 -14.55 10.39 31.77
CA ASN A 285 -13.49 11.40 31.67
C ASN A 285 -12.10 10.80 31.42
N ASN A 286 -11.43 11.20 30.34
CA ASN A 286 -9.98 11.07 30.20
C ASN A 286 -9.43 12.47 29.87
N GLU A 287 -8.82 13.12 30.86
CA GLU A 287 -8.05 14.34 30.62
C GLU A 287 -6.86 14.04 29.72
N GLY A 288 -6.77 14.70 28.56
CA GLY A 288 -5.54 14.75 27.76
C GLY A 288 -5.76 14.77 26.25
N LYS A 289 -5.80 16.00 25.69
CA LYS A 289 -5.93 16.41 24.28
C LYS A 289 -7.35 16.42 23.71
N PRO A 290 -7.74 17.49 22.98
CA PRO A 290 -9.05 17.54 22.35
C PRO A 290 -9.14 16.42 21.30
N ALA A 291 -10.25 15.67 21.30
CA ALA A 291 -10.52 14.64 20.29
C ALA A 291 -10.59 15.25 18.87
N HIS A 292 -10.89 16.54 18.80
CA HIS A 292 -10.97 17.31 17.56
C HIS A 292 -10.02 18.51 17.58
N GLU A 293 -9.23 18.69 16.52
CA GLU A 293 -8.46 19.91 16.29
C GLU A 293 -9.05 20.73 15.14
N ILE A 294 -9.16 22.05 15.32
CA ILE A 294 -9.58 22.95 14.24
C ILE A 294 -8.32 23.40 13.50
N ILE A 295 -8.32 23.22 12.19
CA ILE A 295 -7.24 23.67 11.32
C ILE A 295 -7.77 24.67 10.29
N ARG A 296 -6.84 25.43 9.73
CA ARG A 296 -7.04 26.33 8.61
C ARG A 296 -6.03 26.03 7.52
N ILE A 297 -6.50 26.00 6.29
CA ILE A 297 -5.62 25.92 5.11
C ILE A 297 -5.21 27.33 4.71
N ASN A 298 -3.91 27.60 4.80
CA ASN A 298 -3.35 28.88 4.38
C ASN A 298 -3.27 28.97 2.86
N ASN A 299 -3.40 30.18 2.34
CA ASN A 299 -3.43 30.45 0.89
C ASN A 299 -4.52 29.66 0.15
N PHE A 300 -5.68 29.45 0.79
CA PHE A 300 -6.80 28.68 0.23
C PHE A 300 -7.27 29.17 -1.14
N ALA A 301 -7.18 30.48 -1.41
CA ALA A 301 -7.52 31.07 -2.72
C ALA A 301 -6.65 30.56 -3.88
N ASN A 302 -5.48 29.98 -3.60
CA ASN A 302 -4.62 29.38 -4.61
C ASN A 302 -5.07 27.94 -4.97
N LEU A 303 -6.13 27.41 -4.35
CA LEU A 303 -6.68 26.10 -4.67
C LEU A 303 -7.77 26.23 -5.73
N GLU A 304 -7.63 25.50 -6.82
CA GLU A 304 -8.70 25.32 -7.82
C GLU A 304 -9.75 24.34 -7.29
N ARG A 305 -9.29 23.29 -6.58
CA ARG A 305 -10.15 22.22 -6.09
C ARG A 305 -9.55 21.56 -4.85
N ILE A 306 -10.41 21.16 -3.93
CA ILE A 306 -10.03 20.41 -2.73
C ILE A 306 -11.05 19.29 -2.43
N GLY A 307 -10.53 18.12 -2.09
CA GLY A 307 -11.28 16.95 -1.63
C GLY A 307 -10.83 16.54 -0.23
N PRO A 308 -11.59 16.89 0.83
CA PRO A 308 -11.28 16.47 2.19
C PRO A 308 -11.64 14.99 2.42
N ASN A 309 -10.88 14.31 3.27
CA ASN A 309 -11.17 12.96 3.71
C ASN A 309 -12.27 12.97 4.78
N ARG A 310 -13.51 12.71 4.36
CA ARG A 310 -14.70 12.81 5.22
C ARG A 310 -14.78 11.80 6.36
N ILE A 311 -13.83 10.85 6.45
CA ILE A 311 -13.74 9.93 7.60
C ILE A 311 -13.40 10.69 8.87
N PHE A 312 -12.54 11.71 8.77
CA PHE A 312 -12.04 12.45 9.93
C PHE A 312 -11.89 13.95 9.70
N VAL A 313 -12.21 14.47 8.52
CA VAL A 313 -12.19 15.90 8.19
C VAL A 313 -13.61 16.38 7.94
N HIS A 314 -14.02 17.38 8.71
CA HIS A 314 -15.34 18.02 8.60
C HIS A 314 -15.18 19.52 8.41
N ASN A 315 -16.07 20.15 7.63
CA ASN A 315 -16.07 21.61 7.51
C ASN A 315 -16.56 22.23 8.83
N THR A 316 -15.87 23.25 9.33
CA THR A 316 -16.27 23.91 10.57
C THR A 316 -17.52 24.76 10.38
N SER A 317 -17.63 25.49 9.26
CA SER A 317 -18.85 26.20 8.89
C SER A 317 -18.91 26.42 7.36
N PRO A 318 -20.11 26.61 6.77
CA PRO A 318 -20.25 26.99 5.37
C PRO A 318 -19.64 28.37 5.04
N ASP A 319 -19.56 29.26 6.03
CA ASP A 319 -19.10 30.64 5.86
C ASP A 319 -17.56 30.76 5.90
N GLN A 320 -16.85 29.70 6.31
CA GLN A 320 -15.39 29.66 6.44
C GLN A 320 -14.82 28.46 5.67
N PRO A 321 -14.71 28.57 4.32
CA PRO A 321 -14.33 27.44 3.46
C PRO A 321 -12.88 26.96 3.65
N ASP A 322 -12.04 27.77 4.32
CA ASP A 322 -10.65 27.48 4.61
C ASP A 322 -10.45 26.76 5.97
N GLN A 323 -11.51 26.54 6.76
CA GLN A 323 -11.44 25.95 8.10
C GLN A 323 -12.12 24.59 8.22
N PHE A 324 -11.43 23.66 8.88
CA PHE A 324 -11.85 22.28 9.03
C PHE A 324 -11.64 21.79 10.46
N SER A 325 -12.55 20.95 10.95
CA SER A 325 -12.41 20.19 12.19
C SER A 325 -11.87 18.79 11.85
N LEU A 326 -10.79 18.37 12.52
CA LEU A 326 -10.13 17.08 12.35
C LEU A 326 -10.38 16.21 13.57
N ASP A 327 -10.96 15.04 13.38
CA ASP A 327 -10.96 13.98 14.39
C ASP A 327 -9.59 13.29 14.44
N VAL A 328 -8.83 13.56 15.49
CA VAL A 328 -7.46 13.08 15.65
C VAL A 328 -7.43 11.61 16.10
N SER A 329 -8.55 11.05 16.59
CA SER A 329 -8.62 9.65 17.02
C SER A 329 -8.38 8.67 15.86
N HIS A 330 -8.67 9.10 14.63
CA HIS A 330 -8.45 8.32 13.42
C HIS A 330 -7.00 8.42 12.87
N LEU A 331 -6.13 9.24 13.47
CA LEU A 331 -4.77 9.53 12.99
C LEU A 331 -3.68 8.73 13.74
N SER A 332 -3.87 7.42 13.91
CA SER A 332 -2.85 6.54 14.52
C SER A 332 -1.60 6.32 13.64
N ARG A 333 -1.68 6.70 12.36
CA ARG A 333 -0.61 6.68 11.36
C ARG A 333 -0.84 7.79 10.33
N THR A 334 0.16 8.08 9.51
CA THR A 334 0.06 9.03 8.39
C THR A 334 -1.14 8.68 7.51
N ALA A 335 -2.06 9.64 7.33
CA ALA A 335 -3.25 9.50 6.51
C ALA A 335 -3.44 10.74 5.62
N THR A 336 -3.96 10.53 4.41
CA THR A 336 -4.28 11.66 3.51
C THR A 336 -5.53 12.36 4.01
N ALA A 337 -5.37 13.59 4.51
CA ALA A 337 -6.47 14.44 4.96
C ALA A 337 -7.12 15.20 3.80
N PHE A 338 -6.33 15.66 2.82
CA PHE A 338 -6.81 16.43 1.68
C PHE A 338 -6.11 16.01 0.40
N SER A 339 -6.87 15.89 -0.69
CA SER A 339 -6.35 15.88 -2.06
C SER A 339 -6.74 17.19 -2.72
N TYR A 340 -5.81 17.89 -3.37
CA TYR A 340 -6.10 19.22 -3.92
C TYR A 340 -5.40 19.48 -5.25
N ARG A 341 -5.97 20.40 -6.03
CA ARG A 341 -5.39 20.97 -7.24
C ARG A 341 -5.17 22.46 -7.02
N VAL A 342 -3.98 22.92 -7.36
CA VAL A 342 -3.57 24.33 -7.24
C VAL A 342 -4.00 25.07 -8.50
N PHE A 343 -4.57 26.26 -8.33
CA PHE A 343 -4.93 27.16 -9.40
C PHE A 343 -3.69 27.65 -10.16
N SER A 344 -3.81 27.72 -11.49
CA SER A 344 -2.79 28.25 -12.37
C SER A 344 -3.49 29.18 -13.36
N GLU A 345 -3.15 30.48 -13.32
CA GLU A 345 -3.80 31.55 -14.12
C GLU A 345 -3.76 31.28 -15.63
N GLU A 346 -2.79 30.49 -16.09
CA GLU A 346 -2.57 30.17 -17.50
C GLU A 346 -2.25 28.67 -17.61
N GLY A 347 -3.20 27.83 -17.98
CA GLY A 347 -2.99 26.39 -18.22
C GLY A 347 -2.08 26.07 -19.43
N GLU A 348 -1.32 27.04 -19.92
CA GLU A 348 -0.38 26.88 -21.03
C GLU A 348 0.94 26.25 -20.54
N ALA A 349 1.49 25.33 -21.32
CA ALA A 349 2.68 24.55 -20.94
C ALA A 349 3.89 25.41 -20.50
N ALA A 350 4.03 26.62 -21.06
CA ALA A 350 5.08 27.57 -20.72
C ALA A 350 4.99 28.11 -19.28
N SER A 351 3.77 28.24 -18.74
CA SER A 351 3.60 28.70 -17.35
C SER A 351 4.04 27.62 -16.37
N LEU A 352 3.75 26.34 -16.66
CA LEU A 352 4.05 25.20 -15.81
C LEU A 352 5.53 24.81 -15.85
N ALA A 353 6.22 25.07 -16.96
CA ALA A 353 7.65 24.83 -17.12
C ALA A 353 8.48 25.49 -16.01
N ARG A 354 8.05 26.66 -15.49
CA ARG A 354 8.72 27.36 -14.38
C ARG A 354 8.81 26.56 -13.07
N HIS A 355 7.99 25.51 -12.93
CA HIS A 355 7.92 24.64 -11.76
C HIS A 355 8.54 23.25 -11.97
N ALA A 356 9.00 22.94 -13.19
CA ALA A 356 9.60 21.66 -13.53
C ALA A 356 11.15 21.79 -13.53
N PRO A 357 11.88 21.12 -12.62
CA PRO A 357 13.32 21.28 -12.51
C PRO A 357 14.11 20.55 -13.59
N LEU A 358 13.57 19.45 -14.13
CA LEU A 358 14.28 18.59 -15.08
C LEU A 358 13.78 18.86 -16.50
N LEU A 359 14.68 19.36 -17.36
CA LEU A 359 14.45 19.42 -18.81
C LEU A 359 15.06 18.18 -19.46
N ILE A 360 14.31 17.53 -20.34
CA ILE A 360 14.74 16.34 -21.08
C ILE A 360 14.57 16.60 -22.57
N THR A 361 15.63 16.37 -23.35
CA THR A 361 15.62 16.55 -24.80
C THR A 361 16.07 15.26 -25.48
N PRO A 362 15.14 14.41 -25.93
CA PRO A 362 15.46 13.20 -26.67
C PRO A 362 15.74 13.50 -28.14
N ALA A 363 16.80 12.89 -28.68
CA ALA A 363 17.14 12.93 -30.10
C ALA A 363 17.30 11.50 -30.64
N TRP A 364 16.32 11.07 -31.43
CA TRP A 364 16.27 9.74 -32.04
C TRP A 364 16.97 9.71 -33.40
N LYS A 365 17.70 8.62 -33.69
CA LYS A 365 18.45 8.40 -34.93
C LYS A 365 18.20 6.98 -35.44
N PRO A 366 17.18 6.77 -36.28
CA PRO A 366 16.95 5.50 -36.97
C PRO A 366 18.10 5.19 -37.94
N GLN A 367 18.55 3.94 -37.98
CA GLN A 367 19.65 3.45 -38.81
C GLN A 367 19.37 1.99 -39.23
N GLY A 368 18.25 1.74 -39.93
CA GLY A 368 17.90 0.39 -40.40
C GLY A 368 17.64 -0.55 -39.24
N ASP A 369 18.50 -1.55 -39.02
CA ASP A 369 18.36 -2.50 -37.91
C ASP A 369 18.71 -1.92 -36.53
N LYS A 370 19.04 -0.63 -36.45
CA LYS A 370 19.46 0.04 -35.20
C LYS A 370 18.68 1.32 -34.97
N LEU A 371 18.35 1.57 -33.71
CA LEU A 371 17.76 2.82 -33.25
C LEU A 371 18.67 3.47 -32.22
N GLY A 372 19.28 4.59 -32.59
CA GLY A 372 20.06 5.42 -31.67
C GLY A 372 19.18 6.41 -30.92
N LEU A 373 19.46 6.63 -29.65
CA LEU A 373 18.91 7.69 -28.82
C LEU A 373 20.05 8.45 -28.14
N LEU A 374 20.06 9.77 -28.31
CA LEU A 374 20.79 10.68 -27.45
C LEU A 374 19.77 11.41 -26.56
N LEU A 375 19.81 11.15 -25.27
CA LEU A 375 18.97 11.79 -24.29
C LEU A 375 19.79 12.85 -23.55
N GLN A 376 19.45 14.12 -23.74
CA GLN A 376 20.07 15.22 -23.01
C GLN A 376 19.20 15.60 -21.83
N TYR A 377 19.81 15.90 -20.69
CA TYR A 377 19.07 16.39 -19.52
C TYR A 377 19.89 17.43 -18.76
N GLN A 378 19.19 18.39 -18.14
CA GLN A 378 19.79 19.53 -17.44
C GLN A 378 18.76 20.16 -16.48
N LEU A 379 19.21 21.11 -15.66
CA LEU A 379 18.29 22.04 -14.99
C LEU A 379 17.51 22.80 -16.08
N ASN A 380 16.18 22.81 -15.94
CA ASN A 380 15.32 23.54 -16.86
C ASN A 380 15.61 25.05 -16.74
N PRO A 381 16.04 25.74 -17.82
CA PRO A 381 16.35 27.17 -17.78
C PRO A 381 15.17 28.06 -17.41
N GLU A 382 13.94 27.59 -17.63
CA GLU A 382 12.72 28.33 -17.26
C GLU A 382 12.34 28.12 -15.79
N CYS A 383 12.96 27.14 -15.11
CA CYS A 383 12.67 26.81 -13.72
C CYS A 383 13.15 27.92 -12.78
N LYS A 384 12.28 28.37 -11.88
CA LYS A 384 12.60 29.42 -10.89
C LYS A 384 13.35 28.90 -9.65
N TRP A 385 13.82 27.66 -9.66
CA TRP A 385 14.52 27.08 -8.51
C TRP A 385 15.98 27.53 -8.49
N THR A 386 16.50 27.83 -7.30
CA THR A 386 17.91 28.21 -7.12
C THR A 386 18.80 27.00 -7.37
N ALA A 387 19.71 27.09 -8.34
CA ALA A 387 20.70 26.06 -8.60
C ALA A 387 21.77 26.01 -7.49
N PRO A 388 22.35 24.84 -7.17
CA PRO A 388 22.09 23.53 -7.78
C PRO A 388 20.86 22.82 -7.18
N VAL A 389 20.14 22.06 -8.01
CA VAL A 389 18.97 21.26 -7.59
C VAL A 389 19.33 19.79 -7.56
N THR A 390 19.30 19.14 -6.40
CA THR A 390 19.56 17.70 -6.29
C THR A 390 18.27 16.90 -6.28
N LEU A 391 18.07 16.11 -7.34
CA LEU A 391 17.00 15.14 -7.43
C LEU A 391 17.47 13.79 -6.89
N HIS A 392 16.59 13.10 -6.17
CA HIS A 392 16.83 11.78 -5.59
C HIS A 392 16.12 10.70 -6.37
N ASN A 393 16.64 9.47 -6.27
CA ASN A 393 16.04 8.27 -6.87
C ASN A 393 15.74 8.44 -8.37
N VAL A 394 16.61 9.12 -9.11
CA VAL A 394 16.40 9.44 -10.52
C VAL A 394 16.49 8.17 -11.37
N VAL A 395 15.41 7.90 -12.11
CA VAL A 395 15.30 6.80 -13.05
C VAL A 395 14.81 7.31 -14.40
N PHE A 396 15.59 7.10 -15.46
CA PHE A 396 15.11 7.32 -16.83
C PHE A 396 14.57 6.01 -17.38
N VAL A 397 13.40 6.05 -18.02
CA VAL A 397 12.77 4.93 -18.71
C VAL A 397 12.49 5.34 -20.14
N VAL A 398 12.95 4.54 -21.08
CA VAL A 398 12.76 4.76 -22.51
C VAL A 398 12.07 3.53 -23.09
N SER A 399 10.90 3.71 -23.68
CA SER A 399 10.27 2.66 -24.48
C SER A 399 10.60 2.83 -25.96
N TYR A 400 10.45 1.74 -26.70
CA TYR A 400 10.58 1.69 -28.16
C TYR A 400 9.55 0.70 -28.71
N GLU A 401 9.29 0.74 -30.01
CA GLU A 401 8.47 -0.24 -30.69
C GLU A 401 9.32 -1.17 -31.57
N GLY A 402 8.84 -2.39 -31.80
CA GLY A 402 9.54 -3.41 -32.57
C GLY A 402 10.38 -4.38 -31.72
N ARG A 403 10.69 -5.55 -32.29
CA ARG A 403 11.50 -6.58 -31.61
C ARG A 403 12.97 -6.20 -31.64
N ALA A 404 13.65 -6.36 -30.51
CA ALA A 404 15.07 -6.05 -30.37
C ALA A 404 15.85 -7.25 -29.78
N THR A 405 17.09 -7.42 -30.22
CA THR A 405 18.04 -8.42 -29.71
C THR A 405 18.81 -7.93 -28.50
N GLY A 406 19.01 -6.61 -28.38
CA GLY A 406 19.74 -6.01 -27.26
C GLY A 406 19.79 -4.49 -27.34
N ALA A 407 20.38 -3.86 -26.33
CA ALA A 407 20.68 -2.43 -26.32
C ALA A 407 22.09 -2.16 -25.77
N GLN A 408 22.81 -1.23 -26.38
CA GLN A 408 24.08 -0.69 -25.90
C GLN A 408 23.82 0.66 -25.25
N THR A 409 24.26 0.84 -24.01
CA THR A 409 23.92 2.02 -23.21
C THR A 409 25.16 2.65 -22.59
N LYS A 410 25.18 3.98 -22.50
CA LYS A 410 26.17 4.76 -21.76
C LYS A 410 25.48 5.95 -21.09
N PRO A 411 25.45 6.04 -19.75
CA PRO A 411 25.96 5.09 -18.75
C PRO A 411 25.24 3.72 -18.82
N THR A 412 25.75 2.75 -18.06
CA THR A 412 25.18 1.40 -18.00
C THR A 412 23.71 1.46 -17.60
N GLY A 413 22.85 0.98 -18.49
CA GLY A 413 21.41 0.85 -18.29
C GLY A 413 20.95 -0.58 -18.56
N THR A 414 19.79 -0.93 -18.03
CA THR A 414 19.20 -2.26 -18.13
C THR A 414 18.18 -2.30 -19.27
N HIS A 415 18.33 -3.27 -20.16
CA HIS A 415 17.40 -3.53 -21.25
C HIS A 415 16.43 -4.65 -20.90
N LEU A 416 15.13 -4.36 -20.92
CA LEU A 416 14.07 -5.35 -20.78
C LEU A 416 13.44 -5.61 -22.14
N LYS A 417 14.06 -6.53 -22.90
CA LYS A 417 13.65 -6.87 -24.26
C LYS A 417 12.16 -7.24 -24.39
N ASP A 418 11.62 -8.00 -23.43
CA ASP A 418 10.24 -8.49 -23.45
C ASP A 418 9.20 -7.39 -23.15
N LYS A 419 9.66 -6.27 -22.59
CA LYS A 419 8.83 -5.09 -22.29
C LYS A 419 9.09 -3.91 -23.24
N HIS A 420 9.94 -4.12 -24.25
CA HIS A 420 10.35 -3.08 -25.20
C HIS A 420 10.82 -1.77 -24.54
N LEU A 421 11.64 -1.89 -23.48
CA LEU A 421 12.12 -0.72 -22.74
C LEU A 421 13.57 -0.85 -22.26
N VAL A 422 14.23 0.29 -22.11
CA VAL A 422 15.55 0.44 -21.49
C VAL A 422 15.42 1.44 -20.34
N TYR A 423 16.04 1.16 -19.20
CA TYR A 423 16.02 2.06 -18.06
C TYR A 423 17.39 2.26 -17.41
N TRP A 424 17.58 3.42 -16.78
CA TRP A 424 18.78 3.80 -16.04
C TRP A 424 18.40 4.25 -14.65
N ARG A 425 19.02 3.67 -13.63
CA ARG A 425 18.91 4.14 -12.24
C ARG A 425 20.15 4.95 -11.92
N LEU A 426 20.00 6.28 -11.86
CA LEU A 426 21.12 7.19 -11.62
C LEU A 426 21.31 7.48 -10.12
N GLY A 427 20.31 7.21 -9.27
CA GLY A 427 20.36 7.55 -7.86
C GLY A 427 20.17 9.05 -7.67
N ASP A 428 21.12 9.71 -7.00
CA ASP A 428 21.07 11.15 -6.78
C ASP A 428 21.73 11.90 -7.95
N VAL A 429 21.00 12.87 -8.52
CA VAL A 429 21.44 13.67 -9.67
C VAL A 429 21.32 15.14 -9.32
N THR A 430 22.46 15.83 -9.29
CA THR A 430 22.51 17.28 -9.13
C THR A 430 22.41 17.95 -10.49
N LEU A 431 21.30 18.66 -10.71
CA LEU A 431 21.03 19.47 -11.88
C LEU A 431 21.69 20.84 -11.75
N THR A 432 22.39 21.21 -12.83
CA THR A 432 23.05 22.50 -13.02
C THR A 432 22.74 22.97 -14.46
N ASP A 433 23.28 24.13 -14.85
CA ASP A 433 23.17 24.63 -16.23
C ASP A 433 23.93 23.76 -17.25
N ALA A 434 24.78 22.84 -16.79
CA ALA A 434 25.55 21.96 -17.65
C ALA A 434 24.71 20.79 -18.20
N VAL A 435 24.74 20.61 -19.52
CA VAL A 435 24.02 19.54 -20.20
C VAL A 435 24.67 18.19 -19.98
N GLN A 436 23.92 17.26 -19.40
CA GLN A 436 24.32 15.86 -19.24
C GLN A 436 23.66 14.98 -20.32
N LYS A 437 24.24 13.80 -20.60
CA LYS A 437 23.87 12.97 -21.76
C LYS A 437 23.81 11.48 -21.40
N ILE A 438 22.75 10.82 -21.84
CA ILE A 438 22.63 9.36 -21.93
C ILE A 438 22.58 8.99 -23.40
N VAL A 439 23.36 7.97 -23.79
CA VAL A 439 23.35 7.42 -25.14
C VAL A 439 22.86 5.98 -25.07
N CYS A 440 21.89 5.65 -25.91
CA CYS A 440 21.36 4.31 -26.06
C CYS A 440 21.35 3.93 -27.55
N ARG A 441 21.66 2.68 -27.87
CA ARG A 441 21.50 2.10 -29.20
C ARG A 441 20.80 0.77 -29.07
N ILE A 442 19.56 0.70 -29.54
CA ILE A 442 18.75 -0.51 -29.57
C ILE A 442 19.02 -1.22 -30.90
N VAL A 443 19.21 -2.54 -30.86
CA VAL A 443 19.46 -3.38 -32.03
C VAL A 443 18.23 -4.23 -32.29
N GLY A 444 17.62 -4.07 -33.46
CA GLY A 444 16.47 -4.83 -33.92
C GLY A 444 16.75 -6.33 -34.04
N ALA A 445 15.69 -7.13 -34.02
CA ALA A 445 15.74 -8.57 -34.28
C ALA A 445 15.27 -8.88 -35.70
N ASP A 446 15.89 -9.85 -36.36
CA ASP A 446 15.47 -10.38 -37.66
C ASP A 446 15.28 -9.30 -38.76
N GLY A 447 16.09 -8.24 -38.74
CA GLY A 447 15.98 -7.13 -39.69
C GLY A 447 14.81 -6.17 -39.45
N VAL A 448 14.11 -6.29 -38.32
CA VAL A 448 13.10 -5.31 -37.88
C VAL A 448 13.77 -4.00 -37.49
N GLU A 449 13.28 -2.89 -38.02
CA GLU A 449 13.71 -1.54 -37.63
C GLU A 449 12.93 -1.06 -36.39
N PRO A 450 13.60 -0.91 -35.22
CA PRO A 450 12.93 -0.42 -34.02
C PRO A 450 12.53 1.05 -34.18
N GLN A 451 11.35 1.42 -33.66
CA GLN A 451 10.83 2.79 -33.75
C GLN A 451 10.90 3.53 -32.40
N PRO A 452 11.06 4.86 -32.40
CA PRO A 452 11.03 5.70 -31.20
C PRO A 452 9.76 5.49 -30.38
N GLY A 453 9.90 5.31 -29.07
CA GLY A 453 8.78 5.29 -28.14
C GLY A 453 8.77 6.52 -27.23
N HIS A 454 8.34 6.30 -25.99
CA HIS A 454 8.19 7.34 -24.98
C HIS A 454 9.42 7.44 -24.07
N VAL A 455 9.71 8.64 -23.58
CA VAL A 455 10.76 8.89 -22.58
C VAL A 455 10.13 9.45 -21.32
N GLU A 456 10.35 8.77 -20.21
CA GLU A 456 9.87 9.12 -18.89
C GLU A 456 11.06 9.28 -17.94
N ALA A 457 10.98 10.22 -17.01
CA ALA A 457 11.90 10.30 -15.88
C ALA A 457 11.11 10.25 -14.57
N ARG A 458 11.60 9.42 -13.65
CA ARG A 458 11.12 9.32 -12.28
C ARG A 458 12.14 9.91 -11.35
N TRP A 459 11.74 10.75 -10.41
CA TRP A 459 12.62 11.44 -9.48
C TRP A 459 11.82 11.99 -8.31
N GLU A 460 12.54 12.29 -7.24
CA GLU A 460 12.01 12.89 -6.03
C GLU A 460 12.85 14.11 -5.63
N TYR A 461 12.23 15.12 -5.07
CA TYR A 461 12.90 16.29 -4.53
C TYR A 461 12.35 16.59 -3.14
N ALA A 462 13.23 16.59 -2.13
CA ALA A 462 12.88 16.99 -0.78
C ALA A 462 13.19 18.47 -0.61
N VAL A 463 12.21 19.27 -0.21
CA VAL A 463 12.42 20.70 0.04
C VAL A 463 13.12 20.86 1.38
N THR A 464 14.28 21.52 1.38
CA THR A 464 15.04 21.82 2.61
C THR A 464 14.68 23.20 3.15
N GLY A 465 14.33 23.28 4.44
CA GLY A 465 14.13 24.56 5.15
C GLY A 465 12.88 25.35 4.71
N ASN A 466 12.99 26.69 4.74
CA ASN A 466 11.92 27.63 4.38
C ASN A 466 11.87 27.94 2.87
N ASP A 467 12.55 27.16 2.02
CA ASP A 467 12.57 27.40 0.59
C ASP A 467 11.14 27.35 0.01
N ALA A 468 10.79 28.38 -0.76
CA ALA A 468 9.45 28.58 -1.33
C ALA A 468 9.19 27.68 -2.54
N VAL A 469 9.47 26.38 -2.42
CA VAL A 469 9.21 25.38 -3.47
C VAL A 469 7.80 24.81 -3.30
N GLY A 470 7.07 24.69 -4.42
CA GLY A 470 5.72 24.14 -4.49
C GLY A 470 4.61 25.19 -4.43
N SER A 471 3.42 24.76 -4.00
CA SER A 471 2.17 25.52 -4.07
C SER A 471 2.03 26.64 -3.04
N GLY A 472 2.90 26.70 -2.04
CA GLY A 472 2.78 27.63 -0.91
C GLY A 472 1.64 27.29 0.06
N ILE A 473 0.90 26.19 -0.16
CA ILE A 473 -0.16 25.74 0.75
C ILE A 473 0.48 25.21 2.04
N SER A 474 -0.07 25.64 3.18
CA SER A 474 0.31 25.18 4.51
C SER A 474 -0.93 25.09 5.40
N ILE A 475 -0.76 24.58 6.62
CA ILE A 475 -1.85 24.40 7.58
C ILE A 475 -1.48 25.16 8.85
N SER A 476 -2.44 25.91 9.39
CA SER A 476 -2.37 26.42 10.77
C SER A 476 -3.39 25.68 11.62
N ARG A 477 -3.08 25.45 12.89
CA ARG A 477 -4.02 24.93 13.88
C ARG A 477 -4.49 26.05 14.80
N LEU A 478 -5.72 25.94 15.29
CA LEU A 478 -6.28 26.88 16.26
C LEU A 478 -5.82 26.48 17.66
N GLU A 479 -5.02 27.32 18.30
CA GLU A 479 -4.65 27.15 19.70
C GLU A 479 -5.44 28.13 20.58
N ALA A 480 -5.92 27.62 21.70
CA ALA A 480 -6.53 28.41 22.76
C ALA A 480 -5.47 28.71 23.83
N SER A 481 -5.13 29.99 24.00
CA SER A 481 -4.28 30.45 25.10
C SER A 481 -5.11 31.19 26.14
N PRO A 482 -4.83 31.01 27.45
CA PRO A 482 -5.44 31.85 28.48
C PRO A 482 -5.01 33.29 28.28
N SER A 483 -5.97 34.23 28.24
CA SER A 483 -5.68 35.64 28.02
C SER A 483 -4.76 36.20 29.12
N LYS A 484 -3.84 37.11 28.75
CA LYS A 484 -2.94 37.77 29.72
C LYS A 484 -3.69 38.65 30.75
N GLU A 485 -4.94 39.02 30.47
CA GLU A 485 -5.80 39.79 31.39
C GLU A 485 -6.32 38.94 32.57
N ALA A 486 -6.32 37.60 32.47
CA ALA A 486 -6.81 36.75 33.57
C ALA A 486 -5.89 36.73 34.81
N VAL A 487 -4.63 37.15 34.68
CA VAL A 487 -3.62 37.06 35.76
C VAL A 487 -3.62 38.29 36.69
N GLU A 488 -4.32 39.38 36.33
CA GLU A 488 -4.48 40.59 37.16
C GLU A 488 -5.85 40.66 37.87
N SER A 489 -6.41 39.51 38.26
CA SER A 489 -7.63 39.46 39.08
C SER A 489 -7.28 39.54 40.56
N ASP A 490 -7.71 40.63 41.21
CA ASP A 490 -7.55 40.99 42.63
C ASP A 490 -7.71 39.82 43.65
N PRO A 491 -6.73 39.56 44.52
CA PRO A 491 -6.79 38.47 45.52
C PRO A 491 -7.77 38.69 46.69
N PHE A 492 -8.55 39.77 46.70
CA PHE A 492 -9.53 40.07 47.76
C PHE A 492 -11.01 40.00 47.35
N ALA A 493 -11.34 39.54 46.14
CA ALA A 493 -12.72 39.34 45.73
C ALA A 493 -13.23 37.95 46.19
N ASP A 494 -14.19 37.93 47.11
CA ASP A 494 -14.89 36.71 47.58
C ASP A 494 -15.44 35.89 46.39
N GLU A 495 -15.12 34.60 46.37
CA GLU A 495 -15.50 33.65 45.33
C GLU A 495 -17.02 33.56 45.14
N ASN A 496 -17.50 33.88 43.94
CA ASN A 496 -18.83 33.54 43.48
C ASN A 496 -18.70 32.54 42.30
N PRO A 497 -19.11 31.27 42.42
CA PRO A 497 -18.77 30.20 41.47
C PRO A 497 -19.59 30.21 40.16
N ALA A 498 -20.16 31.37 39.78
CA ALA A 498 -21.08 31.50 38.65
C ALA A 498 -20.59 32.46 37.54
N SER A 499 -19.29 32.74 37.44
CA SER A 499 -18.75 33.62 36.38
C SER A 499 -17.47 33.11 35.72
N SER A 500 -17.43 31.83 35.32
CA SER A 500 -16.53 31.41 34.24
C SER A 500 -17.11 31.88 32.91
N ASN A 501 -16.93 33.16 32.60
CA ASN A 501 -17.29 33.72 31.30
C ASN A 501 -16.39 33.04 30.24
N PRO A 502 -16.92 32.30 29.23
CA PRO A 502 -16.11 31.61 28.21
C PRO A 502 -15.31 32.55 27.30
N SER A 503 -15.53 33.86 27.47
CA SER A 503 -15.07 34.94 26.60
C SER A 503 -13.60 35.36 26.78
N LEU A 504 -12.82 34.69 27.63
CA LEU A 504 -11.43 35.05 27.96
C LEU A 504 -10.37 34.13 27.32
N VAL A 505 -10.75 33.30 26.35
CA VAL A 505 -9.82 32.44 25.61
C VAL A 505 -9.44 33.14 24.30
N GLU A 506 -8.21 33.64 24.21
CA GLU A 506 -7.68 34.14 22.93
C GLU A 506 -7.37 32.95 22.03
N GLN A 507 -8.06 32.89 20.89
CA GLN A 507 -7.82 31.90 19.85
C GLN A 507 -6.78 32.45 18.86
N THR A 508 -5.64 31.78 18.77
CA THR A 508 -4.55 32.17 17.87
C THR A 508 -4.27 31.05 16.88
N TRP A 509 -4.09 31.41 15.62
CA TRP A 509 -3.65 30.47 14.58
C TRP A 509 -2.14 30.27 14.65
N VAL A 510 -1.72 29.03 14.82
CA VAL A 510 -0.31 28.65 14.88
C VAL A 510 0.02 27.74 13.70
N ASP A 511 1.08 28.07 12.97
CA ASP A 511 1.51 27.29 11.80
C ASP A 511 1.99 25.89 12.22
N VAL A 512 1.52 24.89 11.48
CA VAL A 512 1.94 23.49 11.68
C VAL A 512 3.23 23.26 10.89
N PRO A 513 4.27 22.64 11.49
CA PRO A 513 5.48 22.27 10.78
C PRO A 513 5.19 21.36 9.58
N VAL A 514 5.69 21.73 8.39
CA VAL A 514 5.42 21.01 7.14
C VAL A 514 6.72 20.43 6.59
N THR A 515 6.68 19.18 6.12
CA THR A 515 7.72 18.62 5.24
C THR A 515 7.16 18.52 3.83
N ARG A 516 7.88 19.06 2.84
CA ARG A 516 7.45 19.05 1.44
C ARG A 516 8.33 18.13 0.61
N LYS A 517 7.69 17.28 -0.18
CA LYS A 517 8.33 16.40 -1.15
C LYS A 517 7.63 16.56 -2.49
N LEU A 518 8.40 16.77 -3.54
CA LEU A 518 7.93 16.73 -4.92
C LEU A 518 8.35 15.39 -5.52
N VAL A 519 7.43 14.76 -6.26
CA VAL A 519 7.68 13.51 -6.94
C VAL A 519 7.25 13.70 -8.39
N SER A 520 8.03 13.20 -9.32
CA SER A 520 7.61 13.14 -10.72
C SER A 520 6.52 12.10 -10.90
N GLY A 521 5.55 12.37 -11.76
CA GLY A 521 4.52 11.41 -12.09
C GLY A 521 3.61 11.95 -13.15
N LYS A 522 2.74 11.07 -13.65
CA LYS A 522 1.65 11.44 -14.53
C LYS A 522 0.47 11.86 -13.65
N TYR A 523 0.39 13.15 -13.36
CA TYR A 523 -0.72 13.74 -12.60
C TYR A 523 -1.80 14.21 -13.58
N GLU A 524 -2.64 13.27 -14.03
CA GLU A 524 -3.82 13.61 -14.83
C GLU A 524 -4.95 14.01 -13.89
N ALA A 525 -5.43 15.25 -14.02
CA ALA A 525 -6.80 15.58 -13.64
C ALA A 525 -7.68 14.87 -14.67
N LYS A 526 -8.29 13.77 -14.25
CA LYS A 526 -9.07 12.90 -15.11
C LYS A 526 -10.53 13.17 -14.93
#